data_AF-A0A3C1QZ36-F1
#
_entry.id   AF-A0A3C1QZ36-F1
#
_cell.length_a   1.000
_cell.length_b   1.000
_cell.length_c   1.000
_cell.angle_alpha   90.00
_cell.angle_beta   90.00
_cell.angle_gamma   90.00
#
_symmetry.space_group_name_H-M   'P 1'
#
loop_
_entity.id
_entity.type
_entity.pdbx_description
1 polymer ?
#
loop_
_entity_poly.entity_id
_entity_poly.type
_entity_poly.pdbx_seq_one_letter_code
_entity_poly.pdbx_strand_id
1 'polypeptide(L)'
;MAIPFGGTNLCGESGDGPRAREWARAKRSVTEAVNGEDQQAIFELRQRYRDRTDLLLLASTYWETADPASTRTDLQQRSMGHACEWETSMILRLSRDRVRSTGGPLAPVFAGGSFAPAYRGWITRDRSTPGHIGEPEAATIDKGEHLFASFADGVTRLLEQVVAWDGTTWDRRERSQVDSPER
;
A
#
# COMPACT_ATOMS: atom_id res chain seq x y z
N MET A 1 -6.13 -19.25 -28.91
CA MET A 1 -7.60 -19.15 -28.96
C MET A 1 -8.02 -18.26 -27.80
N ALA A 2 -8.39 -17.00 -28.07
CA ALA A 2 -8.67 -15.98 -27.07
C ALA A 2 -10.19 -15.82 -26.90
N ILE A 3 -10.66 -15.76 -25.65
CA ILE A 3 -12.06 -15.45 -25.32
C ILE A 3 -12.13 -13.97 -24.91
N PRO A 4 -12.98 -13.14 -25.56
CA PRO A 4 -13.15 -11.75 -25.16
C PRO A 4 -14.21 -11.62 -24.06
N PHE A 5 -13.95 -10.79 -23.05
CA PHE A 5 -14.97 -10.34 -22.10
C PHE A 5 -15.61 -9.06 -22.65
N GLY A 6 -16.86 -9.17 -23.12
CA GLY A 6 -17.73 -8.04 -23.42
C GLY A 6 -18.39 -7.52 -22.15
N GLY A 7 -18.22 -6.23 -21.86
CA GLY A 7 -18.96 -5.50 -20.84
C GLY A 7 -19.85 -4.45 -21.49
N THR A 8 -21.15 -4.69 -21.50
CA THR A 8 -22.19 -3.73 -21.89
C THR A 8 -22.26 -2.59 -20.87
N ASN A 9 -22.19 -1.35 -21.37
CA ASN A 9 -22.43 -0.12 -20.62
C ASN A 9 -23.91 -0.01 -20.22
N LEU A 10 -24.20 -0.01 -18.92
CA LEU A 10 -25.45 0.50 -18.36
C LEU A 10 -25.16 1.22 -17.05
N CYS A 11 -24.85 2.51 -17.12
CA CYS A 11 -25.06 3.44 -16.01
C CYS A 11 -25.64 4.73 -16.60
N GLY A 12 -26.91 4.96 -16.27
CA GLY A 12 -27.64 6.17 -16.63
C GLY A 12 -27.00 7.42 -16.02
N GLU A 13 -27.19 8.51 -16.75
CA GLU A 13 -26.79 9.85 -16.35
C GLU A 13 -27.65 10.31 -15.16
N SER A 14 -27.01 10.50 -14.01
CA SER A 14 -27.51 11.41 -12.97
C SER A 14 -26.31 12.18 -12.41
N GLY A 15 -26.45 13.50 -12.41
CA GLY A 15 -25.36 14.46 -12.37
C GLY A 15 -24.45 14.33 -11.16
N ASP A 16 -23.16 14.21 -11.45
CA ASP A 16 -22.11 14.50 -10.50
C ASP A 16 -20.98 15.21 -11.24
N GLY A 17 -20.65 16.41 -10.78
CA GLY A 17 -19.88 17.42 -11.51
C GLY A 17 -18.40 17.07 -11.77
N PRO A 18 -17.59 18.06 -12.21
CA PRO A 18 -16.17 17.89 -12.58
C PRO A 18 -15.32 17.11 -11.55
N ARG A 19 -15.70 17.15 -10.26
CA ARG A 19 -15.05 16.42 -9.17
C ARG A 19 -15.13 14.90 -9.34
N ALA A 20 -16.28 14.33 -9.73
CA ALA A 20 -16.41 12.87 -9.88
C ALA A 20 -15.50 12.32 -11.00
N ARG A 21 -15.25 13.13 -12.04
CA ARG A 21 -14.33 12.80 -13.13
C ARG A 21 -12.85 12.89 -12.71
N GLU A 22 -12.53 13.71 -11.72
CA GLU A 22 -11.18 13.84 -11.13
C GLU A 22 -10.86 12.63 -10.23
N TRP A 23 -11.82 12.18 -9.41
CA TRP A 23 -11.70 10.94 -8.62
C TRP A 23 -11.61 9.68 -9.48
N ALA A 24 -12.30 9.62 -10.62
CA ALA A 24 -12.25 8.48 -11.53
C ALA A 24 -10.91 8.35 -12.29
N ARG A 25 -10.15 9.44 -12.47
CA ARG A 25 -8.78 9.38 -13.03
C ARG A 25 -7.75 8.91 -11.99
N ALA A 26 -7.95 9.21 -10.71
CA ALA A 26 -7.06 8.76 -9.63
C ALA A 26 -7.09 7.24 -9.40
N LYS A 27 -8.17 6.55 -9.79
CA LYS A 27 -8.32 5.09 -9.58
C LYS A 27 -7.65 4.20 -10.64
N ARG A 28 -6.91 4.74 -11.61
CA ARG A 28 -6.31 3.96 -12.70
C ARG A 28 -4.83 3.59 -12.50
N SER A 29 -4.29 3.80 -11.30
CA SER A 29 -2.90 3.49 -10.97
C SER A 29 -2.79 3.07 -9.50
N VAL A 30 -3.11 1.82 -9.19
CA VAL A 30 -2.44 1.18 -8.05
C VAL A 30 -1.07 0.78 -8.60
N THR A 31 -0.18 1.76 -8.71
CA THR A 31 1.23 1.52 -8.95
C THR A 31 1.85 1.34 -7.58
N GLU A 32 2.71 0.34 -7.43
CA GLU A 32 3.54 0.16 -6.24
C GLU A 32 4.41 1.41 -6.08
N ALA A 33 3.93 2.36 -5.28
CA ALA A 33 4.66 3.58 -5.00
C ALA A 33 5.83 3.22 -4.08
N VAL A 34 7.02 3.14 -4.67
CA VAL A 34 8.25 3.20 -3.92
C VAL A 34 8.42 4.67 -3.49
N ASN A 35 8.79 4.88 -2.23
CA ASN A 35 9.01 6.16 -1.54
C ASN A 35 9.35 7.42 -2.41
N GLY A 36 10.09 7.30 -3.51
CA GLY A 36 10.42 8.46 -4.38
C GLY A 36 9.26 9.05 -5.19
N GLU A 37 8.28 8.25 -5.62
CA GLU A 37 7.16 8.75 -6.46
C GLU A 37 6.20 9.61 -5.63
N ASP A 38 5.83 9.12 -4.45
CA ASP A 38 4.97 9.83 -3.50
C ASP A 38 5.64 11.10 -2.97
N GLN A 39 6.96 11.06 -2.74
CA GLN A 39 7.73 12.24 -2.32
C GLN A 39 7.70 13.35 -3.37
N GLN A 40 7.90 13.02 -4.64
CA GLN A 40 7.83 14.01 -5.73
C GLN A 40 6.43 14.61 -5.83
N ALA A 41 5.38 13.77 -5.75
CA ALA A 41 3.99 14.23 -5.79
C ALA A 41 3.65 15.17 -4.61
N ILE A 42 4.05 14.80 -3.39
CA ILE A 42 3.85 15.65 -2.20
C ILE A 42 4.64 16.96 -2.32
N PHE A 43 5.86 16.92 -2.84
CA PHE A 43 6.66 18.12 -3.06
C PHE A 43 5.98 19.07 -4.04
N GLU A 44 5.55 18.59 -5.21
CA GLU A 44 4.84 19.38 -6.20
C GLU A 44 3.54 19.97 -5.63
N LEU A 45 2.80 19.18 -4.84
CA LEU A 45 1.60 19.62 -4.15
C LEU A 45 1.90 20.74 -3.15
N ARG A 46 3.00 20.61 -2.38
CA ARG A 46 3.46 21.64 -1.44
C ARG A 46 3.86 22.93 -2.17
N GLN A 47 4.54 22.84 -3.32
CA GLN A 47 4.88 24.01 -4.14
C GLN A 47 3.62 24.71 -4.66
N ARG A 48 2.63 23.95 -5.14
CA ARG A 48 1.36 24.48 -5.64
C ARG A 48 0.58 25.25 -4.58
N TYR A 49 0.60 24.79 -3.33
CA TYR A 49 -0.10 25.42 -2.20
C TYR A 49 0.85 26.15 -1.25
N ARG A 50 1.97 26.68 -1.75
CA ARG A 50 3.04 27.28 -0.93
C ARG A 50 2.61 28.38 0.04
N ASP A 51 1.55 29.11 -0.28
CA ASP A 51 1.04 30.21 0.57
C ASP A 51 0.12 29.73 1.69
N ARG A 52 -0.24 28.45 1.71
CA ARG A 52 -1.03 27.82 2.79
C ARG A 52 -0.09 27.23 3.83
N THR A 53 -0.30 27.60 5.09
CA THR A 53 0.43 27.09 6.27
C THR A 53 -0.41 26.15 7.12
N ASP A 54 -1.69 25.98 6.79
CA ASP A 54 -2.69 25.20 7.51
C ASP A 54 -2.92 23.80 6.91
N LEU A 55 -2.09 23.37 5.97
CA LEU A 55 -2.20 22.08 5.30
C LEU A 55 -1.11 21.10 5.76
N LEU A 56 -1.51 19.94 6.25
CA LEU A 56 -0.65 18.77 6.42
C LEU A 56 -0.75 17.89 5.18
N LEU A 57 0.33 17.83 4.40
CA LEU A 57 0.39 17.01 3.18
C LEU A 57 1.27 15.79 3.46
N LEU A 58 0.67 14.60 3.47
CA LEU A 58 1.34 13.34 3.75
C LEU A 58 0.98 12.30 2.68
N ALA A 59 1.92 11.42 2.39
CA ALA A 59 1.70 10.20 1.63
C ALA A 59 2.31 9.04 2.41
N SER A 60 1.63 7.90 2.38
CA SER A 60 2.08 6.66 2.99
C SER A 60 1.29 5.53 2.36
N THR A 61 1.90 4.35 2.30
CA THR A 61 1.15 3.14 1.99
C THR A 61 1.01 2.24 3.21
N TYR A 62 -0.11 1.51 3.33
CA TYR A 62 -0.46 0.78 4.55
C TYR A 62 0.64 -0.16 5.04
N TRP A 63 1.40 -0.77 4.13
CA TRP A 63 2.48 -1.69 4.45
C TRP A 63 3.76 -1.03 4.99
N GLU A 64 3.90 0.29 4.86
CA GLU A 64 5.01 1.06 5.42
C GLU A 64 4.73 1.50 6.86
N THR A 65 3.50 1.33 7.34
CA THR A 65 3.08 1.82 8.66
C THR A 65 3.46 0.90 9.82
N ALA A 66 3.90 -0.32 9.54
CA ALA A 66 4.32 -1.31 10.54
C ALA A 66 5.36 -2.29 9.96
N ASP A 67 6.10 -2.95 10.86
CA ASP A 67 7.02 -4.04 10.53
C ASP A 67 6.46 -5.38 11.09
N PRO A 68 5.62 -6.10 10.34
CA PRO A 68 5.07 -7.38 10.80
C PRO A 68 6.16 -8.44 10.99
N ALA A 69 7.27 -8.37 10.24
CA ALA A 69 8.35 -9.35 10.32
C ALA A 69 9.13 -9.27 11.65
N SER A 70 9.03 -8.14 12.37
CA SER A 70 9.58 -7.98 13.72
C SER A 70 8.82 -8.75 14.80
N THR A 71 7.52 -9.00 14.60
CA THR A 71 6.64 -9.67 15.58
C THR A 71 6.18 -11.05 15.13
N ARG A 72 6.46 -11.42 13.88
CA ARG A 72 6.15 -12.74 13.33
C ARG A 72 7.33 -13.30 12.53
N THR A 73 7.98 -14.32 13.10
CA THR A 73 9.26 -14.85 12.61
C THR A 73 9.14 -15.84 11.46
N ASP A 74 7.96 -16.43 11.22
CA ASP A 74 7.68 -17.39 10.14
C ASP A 74 7.32 -16.72 8.79
N LEU A 75 7.30 -15.39 8.72
CA LEU A 75 7.27 -14.65 7.45
C LEU A 75 8.60 -14.86 6.72
N GLN A 76 8.54 -15.39 5.50
CA GLN A 76 9.74 -15.66 4.70
C GLN A 76 10.31 -14.37 4.12
N GLN A 77 9.44 -13.50 3.60
CA GLN A 77 9.86 -12.21 3.07
C GLN A 77 9.88 -11.11 4.16
N ARG A 78 10.79 -10.15 3.99
CA ARG A 78 11.03 -9.04 4.94
C ARG A 78 10.48 -7.69 4.50
N SER A 79 9.98 -7.59 3.27
CA SER A 79 9.42 -6.37 2.71
C SER A 79 8.24 -6.70 1.81
N MET A 80 7.40 -5.71 1.54
CA MET A 80 6.34 -5.84 0.54
C MET A 80 6.94 -6.06 -0.86
N GLY A 81 6.25 -6.88 -1.66
CA GLY A 81 6.51 -7.13 -3.08
C GLY A 81 5.22 -6.99 -3.88
N HIS A 82 5.04 -7.82 -4.92
CA HIS A 82 3.84 -7.86 -5.76
C HIS A 82 3.19 -9.23 -5.79
N ALA A 83 1.89 -9.35 -5.54
CA ALA A 83 1.21 -10.63 -5.35
C ALA A 83 2.04 -11.61 -4.48
N CYS A 84 2.67 -11.06 -3.44
CA CYS A 84 3.72 -11.71 -2.68
C CYS A 84 3.16 -12.59 -1.54
N GLU A 85 4.01 -13.07 -0.62
CA GLU A 85 3.58 -13.81 0.57
C GLU A 85 2.52 -13.01 1.35
N TRP A 86 2.78 -11.71 1.53
CA TRP A 86 1.96 -10.86 2.38
C TRP A 86 0.57 -10.62 1.79
N GLU A 87 0.51 -10.16 0.53
CA GLU A 87 -0.75 -9.92 -0.16
C GLU A 87 -1.56 -11.21 -0.33
N THR A 88 -0.89 -12.31 -0.73
CA THR A 88 -1.58 -13.60 -0.91
C THR A 88 -2.15 -14.08 0.43
N SER A 89 -1.41 -13.94 1.53
CA SER A 89 -1.88 -14.28 2.88
C SER A 89 -3.11 -13.44 3.28
N MET A 90 -3.07 -12.13 3.03
CA MET A 90 -4.17 -11.22 3.31
C MET A 90 -5.43 -11.56 2.48
N ILE A 91 -5.28 -11.83 1.18
CA ILE A 91 -6.42 -12.23 0.34
C ILE A 91 -6.96 -13.60 0.76
N LEU A 92 -6.10 -14.56 1.10
CA LEU A 92 -6.54 -15.85 1.65
C LEU A 92 -7.39 -15.67 2.91
N ARG A 93 -7.03 -14.71 3.77
CA ARG A 93 -7.80 -14.41 4.99
C ARG A 93 -9.16 -13.77 4.69
N LEU A 94 -9.25 -12.85 3.72
CA LEU A 94 -10.51 -12.19 3.36
C LEU A 94 -11.45 -13.07 2.52
N SER A 95 -10.88 -13.79 1.56
CA SER A 95 -11.62 -14.43 0.48
C SER A 95 -10.77 -15.55 -0.13
N ARG A 96 -10.69 -16.69 0.59
CA ARG A 96 -9.93 -17.88 0.16
C ARG A 96 -10.18 -18.26 -1.30
N ASP A 97 -11.42 -18.15 -1.75
CA ASP A 97 -11.88 -18.50 -3.09
C ASP A 97 -11.27 -17.65 -4.21
N ARG A 98 -10.71 -16.47 -3.90
CA ARG A 98 -10.02 -15.60 -4.86
C ARG A 98 -8.58 -16.02 -5.12
N VAL A 99 -7.98 -16.84 -4.26
CA VAL A 99 -6.64 -17.38 -4.47
C VAL A 99 -6.77 -18.78 -5.05
N ARG A 100 -6.44 -18.91 -6.33
CA ARG A 100 -6.49 -20.19 -7.04
C ARG A 100 -5.13 -20.87 -6.99
N SER A 101 -5.15 -22.21 -6.91
CA SER A 101 -3.94 -22.99 -7.15
C SER A 101 -3.44 -22.76 -8.57
N THR A 102 -2.13 -22.62 -8.71
CA THR A 102 -1.43 -22.41 -9.98
C THR A 102 -1.17 -23.71 -10.74
N GLY A 103 -1.59 -24.86 -10.21
CA GLY A 103 -1.41 -26.18 -10.84
C GLY A 103 0.02 -26.73 -10.77
N GLY A 104 0.90 -26.09 -10.00
CA GLY A 104 2.30 -26.46 -9.80
C GLY A 104 3.03 -25.42 -8.94
N PRO A 105 4.26 -25.72 -8.50
CA PRO A 105 4.99 -24.85 -7.58
C PRO A 105 5.38 -23.51 -8.22
N LEU A 106 5.26 -22.43 -7.46
CA LEU A 106 5.70 -21.08 -7.82
C LEU A 106 7.06 -20.77 -7.22
N ALA A 107 8.08 -20.67 -8.07
CA ALA A 107 9.39 -20.22 -7.62
C ALA A 107 9.33 -18.75 -7.13
N PRO A 108 10.09 -18.40 -6.07
CA PRO A 108 10.27 -17.01 -5.66
C PRO A 108 10.82 -16.15 -6.79
N VAL A 109 10.32 -14.91 -6.90
CA VAL A 109 10.84 -13.90 -7.83
C VAL A 109 11.23 -12.67 -7.02
N PHE A 110 12.52 -12.38 -6.89
CA PHE A 110 12.97 -11.22 -6.13
C PHE A 110 13.06 -9.98 -7.02
N ALA A 111 12.74 -8.81 -6.47
CA ALA A 111 12.66 -7.54 -7.20
C ALA A 111 13.97 -7.12 -7.91
N GLY A 112 15.10 -7.76 -7.57
CA GLY A 112 16.41 -7.46 -8.11
C GLY A 112 17.05 -6.22 -7.47
N GLY A 113 18.16 -5.76 -8.05
CA GLY A 113 18.86 -4.56 -7.59
C GLY A 113 18.13 -3.27 -7.96
N SER A 114 18.33 -2.23 -7.15
CA SER A 114 17.89 -0.88 -7.49
C SER A 114 18.83 -0.23 -8.52
N PHE A 115 18.34 0.78 -9.25
CA PHE A 115 19.16 1.58 -10.17
C PHE A 115 19.88 2.74 -9.44
N ALA A 116 20.38 2.47 -8.22
CA ALA A 116 20.97 3.50 -7.36
C ALA A 116 22.10 4.29 -8.06
N PRO A 117 22.19 5.62 -7.85
CA PRO A 117 21.38 6.45 -6.95
C PRO A 117 20.03 6.90 -7.54
N ALA A 118 19.70 6.48 -8.76
CA ALA A 118 18.47 6.88 -9.44
C ALA A 118 17.34 5.85 -9.25
N TYR A 119 16.13 6.27 -9.57
CA TYR A 119 14.96 5.39 -9.61
C TYR A 119 14.62 5.05 -11.05
N ARG A 120 14.50 3.75 -11.34
CA ARG A 120 14.03 3.25 -12.63
C ARG A 120 12.54 2.96 -12.49
N GLY A 121 11.70 3.70 -13.23
CA GLY A 121 10.30 3.36 -13.41
C GLY A 121 10.16 1.98 -14.06
N TRP A 122 9.21 1.18 -13.57
CA TRP A 122 9.05 -0.21 -13.97
C TRP A 122 7.59 -0.62 -13.90
N ILE A 123 7.23 -1.65 -14.66
CA ILE A 123 5.99 -2.41 -14.49
C ILE A 123 6.33 -3.82 -14.03
N THR A 124 5.40 -4.52 -13.39
CA THR A 124 5.61 -5.88 -12.87
C THR A 124 6.22 -6.82 -13.92
N ARG A 125 5.81 -6.71 -15.18
CA ARG A 125 6.34 -7.50 -16.30
C ARG A 125 7.83 -7.29 -16.57
N ASP A 126 8.39 -6.12 -16.22
CA ASP A 126 9.82 -5.85 -16.34
C ASP A 126 10.66 -6.66 -15.33
N ARG A 127 10.04 -7.10 -14.23
CA ARG A 127 10.72 -7.79 -13.12
C ARG A 127 10.28 -9.23 -12.92
N SER A 128 9.09 -9.60 -13.40
CA SER A 128 8.51 -10.91 -13.19
C SER A 128 7.73 -11.39 -14.42
N THR A 129 8.14 -12.54 -14.97
CA THR A 129 7.38 -13.23 -16.01
C THR A 129 6.09 -13.85 -15.47
N PRO A 130 6.09 -14.53 -14.30
CA PRO A 130 4.85 -15.07 -13.71
C PRO A 130 3.88 -13.98 -13.21
N GLY A 131 4.40 -12.79 -12.94
CA GLY A 131 3.61 -11.65 -12.48
C GLY A 131 3.62 -11.44 -10.97
N HIS A 132 4.25 -12.29 -10.16
CA HIS A 132 4.49 -12.03 -8.73
C HIS A 132 5.95 -11.63 -8.46
N ILE A 133 6.19 -10.89 -7.38
CA ILE A 133 7.50 -10.53 -6.86
C ILE A 133 7.47 -10.83 -5.36
N GLY A 134 8.19 -11.86 -4.92
CA GLY A 134 8.23 -12.37 -3.55
C GLY A 134 7.92 -13.87 -3.50
N GLU A 135 7.36 -14.31 -2.38
CA GLU A 135 7.19 -15.72 -2.04
C GLU A 135 5.72 -16.11 -1.80
N PRO A 136 4.86 -16.12 -2.84
CA PRO A 136 3.44 -16.41 -2.68
C PRO A 136 3.14 -17.82 -2.10
N GLU A 137 4.02 -18.80 -2.30
CA GLU A 137 3.83 -20.16 -1.74
C GLU A 137 3.91 -20.23 -0.22
N ALA A 138 4.63 -19.31 0.41
CA ALA A 138 4.75 -19.25 1.85
C ALA A 138 3.47 -18.71 2.53
N ALA A 139 2.49 -18.26 1.73
CA ALA A 139 1.31 -17.60 2.21
C ALA A 139 0.38 -18.53 2.98
N THR A 140 -0.12 -18.03 4.11
CA THR A 140 -1.11 -18.74 4.92
C THR A 140 -2.14 -17.76 5.46
N ILE A 141 -3.25 -18.28 5.93
CA ILE A 141 -4.36 -17.46 6.43
C ILE A 141 -4.03 -16.82 7.76
N ASP A 142 -3.33 -17.57 8.61
CA ASP A 142 -2.91 -17.07 9.91
C ASP A 142 -1.90 -15.93 9.73
N LYS A 143 -1.02 -16.01 8.72
CA LYS A 143 -0.15 -14.89 8.31
C LYS A 143 -0.98 -13.69 7.89
N GLY A 144 -2.04 -13.91 7.11
CA GLY A 144 -2.94 -12.87 6.64
C GLY A 144 -3.60 -12.10 7.78
N GLU A 145 -4.10 -12.81 8.79
CA GLU A 145 -4.70 -12.16 9.97
C GLU A 145 -3.68 -11.30 10.72
N HIS A 146 -2.47 -11.82 10.93
CA HIS A 146 -1.42 -11.07 11.60
C HIS A 146 -1.01 -9.82 10.81
N LEU A 147 -0.87 -9.93 9.49
CA LEU A 147 -0.55 -8.82 8.61
C LEU A 147 -1.63 -7.73 8.67
N PHE A 148 -2.91 -8.12 8.62
CA PHE A 148 -4.01 -7.16 8.79
C PHE A 148 -3.95 -6.45 10.14
N ALA A 149 -3.78 -7.18 11.23
CA ALA A 149 -3.69 -6.59 12.55
C ALA A 149 -2.52 -5.60 12.66
N SER A 150 -1.34 -6.00 12.17
CA SER A 150 -0.13 -5.17 12.21
C SER A 150 -0.28 -3.88 11.40
N PHE A 151 -0.74 -3.97 10.15
CA PHE A 151 -0.92 -2.78 9.31
C PHE A 151 -2.11 -1.91 9.75
N ALA A 152 -3.18 -2.51 10.26
CA ALA A 152 -4.30 -1.73 10.82
C ALA A 152 -3.88 -0.95 12.06
N ASP A 153 -3.05 -1.53 12.95
CA ASP A 153 -2.46 -0.80 14.08
C ASP A 153 -1.56 0.34 13.59
N GLY A 154 -0.67 0.05 12.61
CA GLY A 154 0.20 1.06 12.02
C GLY A 154 -0.56 2.26 11.43
N VAL A 155 -1.59 1.99 10.62
CA VAL A 155 -2.45 3.03 10.03
C VAL A 155 -3.22 3.78 11.12
N THR A 156 -3.78 3.08 12.11
CA THR A 156 -4.46 3.72 13.26
C THR A 156 -3.53 4.70 13.96
N ARG A 157 -2.30 4.27 14.27
CA ARG A 157 -1.29 5.11 14.90
C ARG A 157 -0.91 6.31 14.06
N LEU A 158 -0.82 6.16 12.74
CA LEU A 158 -0.59 7.28 11.82
C LEU A 158 -1.74 8.28 11.87
N LEU A 159 -2.99 7.81 11.80
CA LEU A 159 -4.18 8.67 11.86
C LEU A 159 -4.32 9.39 13.20
N GLU A 160 -4.02 8.72 14.32
CA GLU A 160 -3.96 9.35 15.64
C GLU A 160 -2.99 10.54 15.66
N GLN A 161 -1.85 10.44 15.00
CA GLN A 161 -0.88 11.54 14.91
C GLN A 161 -1.39 12.69 14.02
N VAL A 162 -2.04 12.35 12.90
CA VAL A 162 -2.65 13.35 12.02
C VAL A 162 -3.71 14.15 12.79
N VAL A 163 -4.54 13.48 13.59
CA VAL A 163 -5.57 14.12 14.42
C VAL A 163 -4.93 14.98 15.53
N ALA A 164 -3.82 14.53 16.11
CA ALA A 164 -3.10 15.24 17.16
C ALA A 164 -2.19 16.37 16.66
N TRP A 165 -2.06 16.56 15.34
CA TRP A 165 -1.21 17.58 14.76
C TRP A 165 -1.72 19.00 15.07
N ASP A 166 -0.83 19.87 15.54
CA ASP A 166 -1.17 21.20 16.04
C ASP A 166 -1.25 22.30 14.98
N GLY A 167 -1.05 21.95 13.70
CA GLY A 167 -1.07 22.91 12.59
C GLY A 167 0.27 23.58 12.29
N THR A 168 1.30 23.37 13.10
CA THR A 168 2.56 24.14 13.03
C THR A 168 3.83 23.29 13.18
N THR A 169 3.76 22.18 13.92
CA THR A 169 4.92 21.35 14.23
C THR A 169 5.27 20.44 13.05
N TRP A 170 6.56 20.35 12.73
CA TRP A 170 7.08 19.47 11.67
C TRP A 170 7.30 18.04 12.13
N ASP A 171 7.54 17.87 13.43
CA ASP A 171 7.89 16.60 14.03
C ASP A 171 6.65 15.81 14.47
N ARG A 172 6.82 14.49 14.48
CA ARG A 172 5.89 13.59 15.15
C ARG A 172 5.91 13.91 16.65
N ARG A 173 4.75 14.22 17.23
CA ARG A 173 4.60 14.17 18.69
C ARG A 173 4.76 12.72 19.13
N GLU A 174 5.89 12.41 19.76
CA GLU A 174 6.03 11.15 20.46
C GLU A 174 4.98 11.11 21.58
N ARG A 175 4.37 9.94 21.81
CA ARG A 175 3.56 9.75 23.02
C ARG A 175 4.51 9.90 24.20
N SER A 176 4.53 11.06 24.83
CA SER A 176 5.12 11.23 26.15
C SER A 176 4.43 10.24 27.08
N GLN A 177 5.22 9.47 27.84
CA GLN A 177 4.77 8.45 28.80
C GLN A 177 3.99 9.05 30.01
N VAL A 178 3.51 10.29 29.87
CA VAL A 178 2.96 11.15 30.92
C VAL A 178 1.53 11.53 30.53
N ASP A 179 0.67 10.53 30.43
CA ASP A 179 -0.78 10.68 30.56
C ASP A 179 -1.29 9.43 31.29
N SER A 180 -0.76 9.18 32.49
CA SER A 180 -1.48 8.38 33.47
C SER A 180 -2.55 9.28 34.08
N PRO A 181 -3.85 8.95 33.98
CA PRO A 181 -4.84 9.65 34.76
C PRO A 181 -4.60 9.27 36.22
N GLU A 182 -4.18 10.23 37.04
CA GLU A 182 -4.31 10.10 38.48
C GLU A 182 -5.80 9.87 38.80
N ARG A 183 -6.15 8.64 39.20
CA ARG A 183 -7.25 8.33 40.12
C ARG A 183 -6.91 7.10 40.93
#